data_AF-A0AAV2EPP1-F1
#
_entry.id   AF-A0AAV2EPP1-F1
#
_cell.length_a   1.000
_cell.length_b   1.000
_cell.length_c   1.000
_cell.angle_alpha   90.00
_cell.angle_beta   90.00
_cell.angle_gamma   90.00
#
_symmetry.space_group_name_H-M   'P 1'
#
loop_
_entity.id
_entity.type
_entity.pdbx_description
1 polymer ?
#
loop_
_entity_poly.entity_id
_entity_poly.type
_entity_poly.pdbx_seq_one_letter_code
_entity_poly.pdbx_strand_id
1 'polypeptide(L)'
;MGAACIRERLDRALCSQSWVNRYPDTLVKHFTDQGSDHRALLLSDKPYTRNTRPLFRFDARWVDNPEVKAMVHYVWQEDIQDTPMFQLWEQIKKLRHLFYD
;
A
#
# COMPACT_ATOMS: atom_id res chain seq x y z
N MET A 1 -5.53 -22.33 -21.75
CA MET A 1 -6.11 -21.73 -20.54
C MET A 1 -5.40 -22.35 -19.35
N GLY A 2 -4.40 -21.66 -18.80
CA GLY A 2 -3.57 -22.21 -17.73
C GLY A 2 -4.30 -22.18 -16.40
N ALA A 3 -4.18 -23.26 -15.62
CA ALA A 3 -4.66 -23.37 -14.25
C ALA A 3 -4.35 -22.11 -13.43
N ALA A 4 -5.25 -21.73 -12.52
CA ALA A 4 -5.07 -20.59 -11.63
C ALA A 4 -3.64 -20.56 -11.05
N CYS A 5 -2.99 -19.39 -11.07
CA CYS A 5 -1.69 -19.20 -10.43
C CYS A 5 -1.85 -19.29 -8.90
N ILE A 6 -1.90 -20.53 -8.40
CA ILE A 6 -1.94 -20.83 -6.98
C ILE A 6 -0.51 -20.62 -6.46
N ARG A 7 -0.37 -19.74 -5.48
CA ARG A 7 0.90 -19.45 -4.81
C ARG A 7 0.75 -19.79 -3.34
N GLU A 8 1.72 -20.50 -2.80
CA GLU A 8 1.77 -20.87 -1.39
C GLU A 8 2.95 -20.16 -0.69
N ARG A 9 2.82 -19.95 0.62
CA ARG A 9 3.89 -19.36 1.45
C ARG A 9 4.48 -20.44 2.35
N LEU A 10 5.35 -21.24 1.77
CA LEU A 10 5.99 -22.40 2.42
C LEU A 10 7.19 -21.99 3.28
N ASP A 11 7.99 -21.04 2.81
CA ASP A 11 9.21 -20.61 3.49
C ASP A 11 8.90 -19.70 4.70
N ARG A 12 9.45 -20.06 5.86
CA ARG A 12 9.27 -19.32 7.14
C ARG A 12 10.57 -19.28 7.94
N ALA A 13 10.79 -18.19 8.68
CA ALA A 13 11.84 -18.10 9.69
C ALA A 13 11.20 -18.14 11.08
N LEU A 14 11.74 -18.98 11.96
CA LEU A 14 11.30 -19.15 13.35
C LEU A 14 12.45 -18.81 14.27
N CYS A 15 12.17 -18.18 15.41
CA CYS A 15 13.17 -17.81 16.40
C CYS A 15 12.61 -17.96 17.82
N SER A 16 13.50 -18.14 18.80
CA SER A 16 13.12 -18.16 20.20
C SER A 16 12.84 -16.74 20.72
N GLN A 17 12.09 -16.65 21.82
CA GLN A 17 11.84 -15.37 22.48
C GLN A 17 13.14 -14.68 22.90
N SER A 18 14.12 -15.46 23.38
CA SER A 18 15.44 -14.94 23.77
C SER A 18 16.20 -14.32 22.59
N TRP A 19 16.00 -14.84 21.38
CA TRP A 19 16.62 -14.33 20.16
C TRP A 19 15.97 -13.01 19.71
N VAL A 20 14.63 -12.93 19.71
CA VAL A 20 13.90 -11.68 19.41
C VAL A 20 14.29 -10.56 20.36
N ASN A 21 14.41 -10.86 21.66
CA ASN A 21 14.81 -9.88 22.66
C ASN A 21 16.24 -9.36 22.43
N ARG A 22 17.12 -10.18 21.83
CA ARG A 22 18.50 -9.81 21.53
C ARG A 22 18.63 -9.02 20.22
N TYR A 23 17.77 -9.29 19.25
CA TYR A 23 17.78 -8.64 17.93
C TYR A 23 16.40 -8.05 17.59
N PRO A 24 15.96 -7.01 18.33
CA PRO A 24 14.59 -6.49 18.25
C PRO A 24 14.25 -5.86 16.89
N ASP A 25 15.26 -5.36 16.16
CA ASP A 25 15.08 -4.73 14.86
C ASP A 25 15.14 -5.72 13.68
N THR A 26 15.16 -7.03 13.97
CA THR A 26 15.23 -8.04 12.92
C THR A 26 13.94 -8.09 12.11
N LEU A 27 14.10 -8.15 10.78
CA LEU A 27 13.01 -8.39 9.83
C LEU A 27 13.33 -9.54 8.88
N VAL A 28 12.27 -10.14 8.34
CA VAL A 28 12.35 -11.15 7.28
C VAL A 28 11.75 -10.59 6.00
N LYS A 29 12.54 -10.48 4.94
CA LYS A 29 12.11 -10.04 3.61
C LYS A 29 12.08 -11.22 2.65
N HIS A 30 11.02 -11.33 1.85
CA HIS A 30 10.97 -12.26 0.73
C HIS A 30 11.51 -11.54 -0.50
N PHE A 31 12.43 -12.17 -1.23
CA PHE A 31 12.84 -11.64 -2.53
C PHE A 31 11.75 -11.88 -3.59
N THR A 32 11.81 -11.10 -4.67
CA THR A 32 11.02 -11.37 -5.87
C THR A 32 11.50 -12.65 -6.53
N ASP A 33 10.64 -13.27 -7.34
CA ASP A 33 10.96 -14.51 -8.05
C ASP A 33 12.18 -14.30 -8.96
N GLN A 34 13.29 -14.98 -8.67
CA GLN A 34 14.55 -14.90 -9.41
C GLN A 34 14.96 -16.32 -9.81
N GLY A 35 14.35 -16.85 -10.87
CA GLY A 35 14.75 -18.12 -11.49
C GLY A 35 14.46 -19.40 -10.69
N SER A 36 13.75 -19.32 -9.57
CA SER A 36 13.24 -20.46 -8.80
C SER A 36 11.73 -20.31 -8.59
N ASP A 37 11.04 -21.44 -8.45
CA ASP A 37 9.67 -21.56 -7.96
C ASP A 37 9.53 -21.24 -6.46
N HIS A 38 10.66 -21.09 -5.74
CA HIS A 38 10.74 -20.60 -4.36
C HIS A 38 11.23 -19.16 -4.25
N ARG A 39 10.78 -18.46 -3.20
CA ARG A 39 11.24 -17.10 -2.85
C ARG A 39 12.21 -17.16 -1.68
N ALA A 40 13.46 -16.78 -1.93
CA ALA A 40 14.46 -16.69 -0.87
C ALA A 40 14.04 -15.73 0.26
N LEU A 41 14.31 -16.13 1.50
CA LEU A 41 14.13 -15.31 2.71
C LEU A 41 15.44 -14.62 3.08
N LEU A 42 15.38 -13.31 3.31
CA LEU A 42 16.47 -12.53 3.89
C LEU A 42 16.12 -12.15 5.32
N LEU A 43 16.93 -12.62 6.26
CA LEU A 43 16.96 -12.11 7.62
C LEU A 43 17.88 -10.89 7.66
N SER A 44 17.40 -9.76 8.16
CA SER A 44 18.19 -8.54 8.30
C SER A 44 17.95 -7.90 9.66
N ASP A 45 19.02 -7.46 10.30
CA ASP A 45 19.07 -6.72 11.56
C ASP A 45 19.09 -5.19 11.36
N LYS A 46 18.86 -4.72 10.13
CA LYS A 46 18.89 -3.29 9.82
C LYS A 46 17.56 -2.65 10.20
N PRO A 47 17.59 -1.44 10.81
CA PRO A 47 16.37 -0.72 11.12
C PRO A 47 15.56 -0.52 9.84
N TYR A 48 14.36 -1.10 9.81
CA TYR A 48 13.43 -0.88 8.72
C TYR A 48 12.88 0.53 8.84
N THR A 49 13.45 1.47 8.10
CA THR A 49 12.73 2.71 7.80
C THR A 49 11.62 2.33 6.83
N ARG A 50 10.46 1.98 7.39
CA ARG A 50 9.24 1.83 6.61
C ARG A 50 8.96 3.20 6.01
N ASN A 51 9.40 3.42 4.77
CA ASN A 51 8.98 4.57 3.98
C ASN A 51 7.53 4.31 3.53
N THR A 52 6.63 4.19 4.50
CA THR A 52 5.21 4.27 4.24
C THR A 52 4.91 5.70 3.89
N ARG A 53 4.98 5.99 2.60
CA ARG A 53 4.00 6.93 2.07
C ARG A 53 2.63 6.36 2.48
N PRO A 54 1.78 7.11 3.20
CA PRO A 54 0.44 6.65 3.47
C PRO A 54 -0.21 6.32 2.13
N LEU A 55 -0.59 5.05 1.98
CA LEU A 55 -1.38 4.64 0.84
C LEU A 55 -2.77 5.21 1.05
N PHE A 56 -3.28 5.92 0.03
CA PHE A 56 -4.70 6.22 0.00
C PHE A 56 -5.47 4.91 0.04
N ARG A 57 -6.35 4.76 1.02
CA ARG A 57 -7.22 3.60 1.18
C ARG A 57 -8.64 4.08 1.04
N PHE A 58 -9.33 3.56 0.03
CA PHE A 58 -10.75 3.78 -0.12
C PHE A 58 -11.51 3.07 1.00
N ASP A 59 -12.43 3.78 1.64
CA ASP A 59 -13.37 3.20 2.60
C ASP A 59 -14.75 3.08 1.95
N ALA A 60 -15.32 1.88 1.93
CA ALA A 60 -16.62 1.62 1.34
C ALA A 60 -17.74 2.49 1.93
N ARG A 61 -17.60 2.93 3.19
CA ARG A 61 -18.56 3.82 3.86
C ARG A 61 -18.66 5.20 3.19
N TRP A 62 -17.64 5.61 2.42
CA TRP A 62 -17.64 6.88 1.70
C TRP A 62 -18.68 6.92 0.57
N VAL A 63 -19.06 5.77 0.02
CA VAL A 63 -20.04 5.69 -1.07
C VAL A 63 -21.39 6.27 -0.65
N ASP A 64 -21.78 6.08 0.61
CA ASP A 64 -23.08 6.50 1.12
C ASP A 64 -23.03 7.74 2.00
N ASN A 65 -21.84 8.21 2.35
CA ASN A 65 -21.68 9.40 3.18
C ASN A 65 -22.04 10.68 2.37
N PRO A 66 -23.07 11.44 2.78
CA PRO A 66 -23.50 12.64 2.05
C PRO A 66 -22.45 13.76 2.05
N GLU A 67 -21.65 13.89 3.12
CA GLU A 67 -20.57 14.89 3.19
C GLU A 67 -19.48 14.57 2.18
N VAL A 68 -19.12 13.29 2.04
CA VAL A 68 -18.15 12.83 1.05
C VAL A 68 -18.65 13.08 -0.37
N LYS A 69 -19.93 12.79 -0.65
CA LYS A 69 -20.55 13.10 -1.96
C LYS A 69 -20.50 14.60 -2.26
N ALA A 70 -20.84 15.43 -1.29
CA ALA A 70 -20.81 16.88 -1.45
C ALA A 70 -19.39 17.39 -1.74
N MET A 71 -18.38 16.85 -1.04
CA MET A 71 -16.98 17.18 -1.25
C MET A 71 -16.47 16.77 -2.63
N VAL A 72 -16.76 15.54 -3.07
CA VAL A 72 -16.43 15.06 -4.42
C VAL A 72 -17.08 15.95 -5.46
N HIS A 73 -18.37 16.26 -5.32
CA HIS A 73 -19.09 17.14 -6.23
C HIS A 73 -18.44 18.53 -6.29
N TYR A 74 -18.10 19.12 -5.14
CA TYR A 74 -17.45 20.43 -5.09
C TYR A 74 -16.12 20.46 -5.85
N VAL A 75 -15.24 19.48 -5.61
CA VAL A 75 -13.93 19.41 -6.30
C VAL A 75 -14.08 19.14 -7.80
N TRP A 76 -15.09 18.37 -8.19
CA TRP A 76 -15.32 18.03 -9.60
C TRP A 76 -15.88 19.18 -10.45
N GLN A 77 -16.41 20.21 -9.82
CA GLN A 77 -16.94 21.41 -10.49
C GLN A 77 -15.87 22.47 -10.77
N GLU A 78 -14.62 22.25 -10.34
CA GLU A 78 -13.53 23.17 -10.64
C GLU A 78 -13.19 23.12 -12.13
N ASP A 79 -13.24 24.27 -12.78
CA ASP A 79 -12.82 24.41 -14.16
C ASP A 79 -11.29 24.50 -14.23
N ILE A 80 -10.66 23.38 -14.62
CA ILE A 80 -9.21 23.28 -14.82
C ILE A 80 -8.96 23.25 -16.33
N GLN A 81 -8.42 24.34 -16.87
CA GLN A 81 -8.11 24.49 -18.29
C GLN A 81 -6.80 23.77 -18.67
N ASP A 82 -6.82 22.43 -18.60
CA ASP A 82 -5.70 21.57 -18.99
C ASP A 82 -6.25 20.27 -19.64
N THR A 83 -5.37 19.33 -19.96
CA THR A 83 -5.71 17.99 -20.42
C THR A 83 -6.59 17.23 -19.41
N PRO A 84 -7.54 16.40 -19.86
CA PRO A 84 -8.42 15.65 -18.95
C PRO A 84 -7.69 14.81 -17.89
N MET A 85 -6.51 14.26 -18.23
CA MET A 85 -5.70 13.50 -17.28
C MET A 85 -5.14 14.40 -16.17
N PHE A 86 -4.67 15.60 -16.52
CA PHE A 86 -4.20 16.57 -15.54
C PHE A 86 -5.33 17.06 -14.63
N GLN A 87 -6.51 17.36 -15.20
CA GLN A 87 -7.70 17.74 -14.43
C GLN A 87 -8.04 16.65 -13.39
N LEU A 88 -8.14 15.40 -13.85
CA LEU A 88 -8.40 14.23 -13.00
C LEU A 88 -7.36 14.10 -11.87
N TRP A 89 -6.08 14.24 -12.20
CA TRP A 89 -5.00 14.14 -11.23
C TRP A 89 -5.08 15.21 -10.14
N GLU A 90 -5.30 16.47 -10.51
CA GLU A 90 -5.41 17.56 -9.54
C GLU A 90 -6.67 17.42 -8.68
N GLN A 91 -7.79 16.96 -9.23
CA GLN A 91 -9.01 16.67 -8.46
C GLN A 91 -8.78 15.55 -7.42
N ILE A 92 -8.16 14.43 -7.82
CA ILE A 92 -7.83 13.34 -6.88
C ILE A 92 -6.88 13.82 -5.79
N LYS A 93 -5.87 14.62 -6.16
CA LYS A 93 -4.89 15.18 -5.22
C LYS A 93 -5.53 16.13 -4.23
N LYS A 94 -6.45 17.00 -4.67
CA LYS A 94 -7.25 17.88 -3.80
C LYS A 94 -8.12 17.09 -2.84
N LEU A 95 -8.87 16.11 -3.33
CA LEU A 95 -9.69 15.23 -2.48
C LEU A 95 -8.83 14.53 -1.43
N ARG A 96 -7.64 14.03 -1.82
CA ARG A 96 -6.72 13.41 -0.88
C ARG A 96 -6.34 14.36 0.25
N HIS A 97 -6.05 15.63 -0.02
CA HIS A 97 -5.74 16.60 1.04
C HIS A 97 -6.95 16.83 1.96
N LEU A 98 -8.14 17.01 1.40
CA LEU A 98 -9.38 17.20 2.18
C LEU A 98 -9.77 16.00 3.06
N PHE A 99 -9.31 14.79 2.76
CA PHE A 99 -9.55 13.60 3.59
C PHE A 99 -8.54 13.41 4.73
N TYR A 100 -7.36 14.04 4.66
CA TYR A 100 -6.25 13.80 5.61
C TYR A 100 -5.86 15.03 6.44
N ASP A 101 -6.37 16.22 6.11
CA ASP A 101 -6.31 17.44 6.94
C ASP A 101 -7.54 17.53 7.86
#